data_AF-A0A7W7GL90-F1
#
_entry.id   AF-A0A7W7GL90-F1
#
_cell.length_a   1.000
_cell.length_b   1.000
_cell.length_c   1.000
_cell.angle_alpha   90.00
_cell.angle_beta   90.00
_cell.angle_gamma   90.00
#
_symmetry.space_group_name_H-M   'P 1'
#
loop_
_entity.id
_entity.type
_entity.pdbx_description
1 polymer ?
#
loop_
_entity_poly.entity_id
_entity_poly.type
_entity_poly.pdbx_seq_one_letter_code
_entity_poly.pdbx_strand_id
1 'polypeptide(L)' 'MIAPDDVLACASTVNQALNRVYGQVKRLERGEPEPGETMATAVQALAEIWDLLRTVRTTMRRDLGVSASE' A
#
# COMPACT_ATOMS: atom_id res chain seq x y z
N MET A 1 19.95 11.67 3.81
CA MET A 1 18.68 11.79 4.56
C MET A 1 18.12 10.40 4.72
N ILE A 2 17.94 9.92 5.95
CA ILE A 2 17.33 8.62 6.26
C ILE A 2 15.91 8.94 6.75
N ALA A 3 14.90 8.26 6.21
CA ALA A 3 13.52 8.46 6.66
C ALA A 3 13.35 7.90 8.08
N PRO A 4 12.50 8.50 8.92
CA PRO A 4 12.21 7.98 10.26
C PRO A 4 11.61 6.58 10.22
N ASP A 5 11.81 5.83 11.30
CA ASP A 5 11.33 4.45 11.42
C ASP A 5 9.82 4.33 11.18
N ASP A 6 9.01 5.27 11.66
CA ASP A 6 7.55 5.27 11.45
C ASP A 6 7.18 5.43 9.97
N VAL A 7 7.93 6.24 9.23
CA VAL A 7 7.76 6.42 7.78
C VAL A 7 8.18 5.15 7.04
N LEU A 8 9.31 4.56 7.43
CA LEU A 8 9.81 3.30 6.86
C LEU A 8 8.87 2.12 7.11
N ALA A 9 8.29 2.03 8.31
CA ALA A 9 7.31 1.01 8.67
C ALA A 9 6.06 1.13 7.79
N CYS A 10 5.48 2.33 7.68
CA CYS A 10 4.30 2.57 6.84
C CYS A 10 4.60 2.30 5.36
N ALA A 11 5.76 2.73 4.85
CA ALA A 11 6.19 2.47 3.47
C ALA A 11 6.39 0.97 3.22
N SER A 12 6.92 0.22 4.19
CA SER A 12 7.09 -1.23 4.11
C SER A 12 5.73 -1.93 4.01
N THR A 13 4.73 -1.49 4.77
CA THR A 13 3.36 -2.00 4.69
C THR A 13 2.76 -1.78 3.29
N VAL A 14 2.90 -0.57 2.73
CA VAL A 14 2.46 -0.27 1.36
C VAL A 14 3.15 -1.17 0.34
N ASN A 15 4.48 -1.32 0.44
CA ASN A 15 5.25 -2.15 -0.49
C ASN A 15 4.82 -3.63 -0.42
N GLN A 16 4.57 -4.17 0.77
CA GLN A 16 4.05 -5.53 0.92
C GLN A 16 2.65 -5.67 0.30
N ALA A 17 1.76 -4.70 0.50
CA ALA A 17 0.43 -4.72 -0.09
C ALA A 17 0.48 -4.67 -1.62
N LEU A 18 1.30 -3.79 -2.20
CA LEU A 18 1.51 -3.72 -3.65
C LEU A 18 2.07 -5.03 -4.22
N ASN A 19 3.04 -5.64 -3.55
CA ASN A 19 3.59 -6.93 -3.99
C ASN A 19 2.55 -8.06 -3.97
N ARG A 20 1.64 -8.07 -2.98
CA ARG A 20 0.52 -9.03 -2.94
C ARG A 20 -0.42 -8.83 -4.12
N VAL A 21 -0.86 -7.60 -4.40
CA VAL A 21 -1.73 -7.28 -5.54
C VAL A 21 -1.05 -7.64 -6.86
N TYR A 22 0.24 -7.33 -7.01
CA TYR A 22 1.01 -7.73 -8.18
C TYR A 22 1.03 -9.25 -8.35
N GLY A 23 1.33 -10.00 -7.28
CA GLY A 23 1.31 -11.47 -7.30
C GLY A 23 -0.04 -12.03 -7.72
N GLN A 24 -1.12 -11.52 -7.14
CA GLN A 24 -2.50 -11.86 -7.50
C GLN A 24 -2.78 -11.59 -8.98
N VAL A 25 -2.44 -10.42 -9.50
CA VAL A 25 -2.65 -10.08 -10.91
C VAL A 25 -1.85 -11.00 -11.83
N LYS A 26 -0.60 -11.33 -11.50
CA LYS A 26 0.23 -12.25 -12.30
C LYS A 26 -0.34 -13.67 -12.31
N ARG A 27 -0.92 -14.14 -11.20
CA ARG A 27 -1.61 -15.43 -11.12
C ARG A 27 -2.87 -15.45 -11.98
N LEU A 28 -3.69 -14.40 -11.88
CA LEU A 28 -4.88 -14.21 -12.70
C LEU A 28 -4.55 -14.19 -14.20
N GLU A 29 -3.50 -13.46 -14.59
CA GLU A 29 -3.01 -13.39 -15.98
C GLU A 29 -2.59 -14.77 -16.51
N ARG A 30 -2.03 -15.63 -15.66
CA ARG A 30 -1.60 -16.99 -16.00
C ARG A 30 -2.73 -18.02 -15.99
N GLY A 31 -3.93 -17.65 -15.53
CA GLY A 31 -5.04 -18.59 -15.35
C GLY A 31 -4.86 -19.51 -14.14
N GLU A 32 -4.03 -19.12 -13.17
CA GLU A 32 -3.72 -19.89 -11.96
C GLU A 32 -4.08 -19.11 -10.67
N PRO A 33 -5.33 -18.63 -10.50
CA PRO A 33 -5.72 -17.88 -9.31
C PRO A 33 -5.71 -18.75 -8.05
N GLU A 34 -5.31 -18.18 -6.91
CA GLU A 34 -5.56 -18.78 -5.60
C GLU A 34 -7.06 -18.71 -5.25
N PRO A 35 -7.56 -19.54 -4.32
CA PRO A 35 -8.96 -19.51 -3.90
C PRO A 35 -9.41 -18.11 -3.46
N GLY A 36 -10.46 -17.59 -4.09
CA GLY A 36 -11.00 -16.25 -3.82
C GLY A 36 -10.32 -15.12 -4.61
N GLU A 37 -9.26 -15.40 -5.37
CA GLU A 37 -8.67 -14.42 -6.27
C GLU A 37 -9.52 -14.22 -7.52
N THR A 38 -9.90 -12.97 -7.74
CA THR A 38 -10.61 -12.51 -8.93
C THR A 38 -10.06 -11.13 -9.30
N MET A 39 -10.37 -10.65 -10.51
CA MET A 39 -10.05 -9.28 -10.87
C MET A 39 -10.72 -8.27 -9.91
N ALA A 40 -11.94 -8.56 -9.46
CA ALA A 40 -12.65 -7.71 -8.51
C ALA A 40 -11.93 -7.62 -7.16
N THR A 41 -11.41 -8.74 -6.63
CA THR A 41 -10.66 -8.72 -5.38
C THR A 41 -9.29 -8.04 -5.52
N ALA A 42 -8.65 -8.11 -6.70
CA ALA A 42 -7.42 -7.35 -6.98
C ALA A 42 -7.68 -5.84 -7.02
N VAL A 43 -8.77 -5.40 -7.65
CA VAL A 43 -9.18 -4.00 -7.69
C VAL A 43 -9.52 -3.48 -6.29
N GLN A 44 -10.23 -4.28 -5.49
CA GLN A 44 -10.54 -3.94 -4.11
C GLN A 44 -9.27 -3.78 -3.25
N ALA A 45 -8.33 -4.72 -3.37
CA ALA A 45 -7.05 -4.62 -2.67
C ALA A 45 -6.23 -3.40 -3.10
N LEU A 46 -6.26 -3.03 -4.40
CA LEU A 46 -5.64 -1.80 -4.88
C LEU A 46 -6.31 -0.55 -4.31
N ALA A 47 -7.64 -0.58 -4.12
CA ALA A 47 -8.37 0.52 -3.49
C ALA A 47 -7.90 0.75 -2.04
N GLU A 48 -7.71 -0.32 -1.27
CA GLU A 48 -7.24 -0.28 0.12
C GLU A 48 -5.81 0.26 0.24
N ILE A 49 -4.96 0.06 -0.78
CA ILE A 49 -3.61 0.65 -0.81
C ILE A 49 -3.66 2.18 -0.81
N TRP A 50 -4.70 2.80 -1.37
CA TRP A 50 -4.83 4.27 -1.32
C TRP A 50 -4.99 4.80 0.11
N ASP A 51 -5.63 4.06 1.00
CA ASP A 51 -5.69 4.41 2.42
C ASP A 51 -4.32 4.31 3.09
N LEU A 52 -3.56 3.26 2.79
CA LEU A 52 -2.19 3.11 3.29
C LEU A 52 -1.28 4.24 2.79
N LEU A 53 -1.41 4.64 1.52
CA LEU A 53 -0.68 5.77 0.95
C LEU A 53 -1.04 7.10 1.63
N ARG A 54 -2.32 7.30 1.98
CA ARG A 54 -2.73 8.47 2.78
C ARG A 54 -2.05 8.48 4.14
N THR A 55 -1.95 7.33 4.80
CA THR A 55 -1.26 7.20 6.09
C THR A 55 0.23 7.53 5.97
N VAL A 56 0.95 6.96 4.99
CA VAL A 56 2.36 7.28 4.73
C VAL A 56 2.55 8.79 4.53
N ARG A 57 1.70 9.41 3.71
CA ARG A 57 1.75 10.85 3.46
C ARG A 57 1.53 11.65 4.74
N THR A 58 0.56 11.28 5.57
CA THR A 58 0.30 11.95 6.85
C THR A 58 1.49 11.81 7.80
N THR A 59 2.09 10.62 7.92
CA THR A 59 3.28 10.37 8.73
C THR A 59 4.47 11.20 8.25
N MET A 60 4.74 11.22 6.94
CA MET A 60 5.80 12.06 6.36
C MET A 60 5.55 13.55 6.61
N ARG A 61 4.32 14.04 6.47
CA ARG A 61 4.00 15.45 6.75
C ARG A 61 4.16 15.81 8.22
N ARG A 62 3.84 14.87 9.12
CA ARG A 62 4.04 15.04 10.56
C ARG A 62 5.52 15.15 10.90
N ASP A 63 6.32 14.25 10.37
CA ASP A 63 7.78 14.25 10.54
C ASP A 63 8.41 15.57 10.05
N LEU A 64 7.97 16.05 8.89
CA LEU A 64 8.44 17.32 8.32
C LEU A 64 7.88 18.57 9.06
N GLY A 65 7.05 18.41 10.09
CA GLY A 65 6.42 19.53 10.80
C GLY A 65 5.38 20.31 9.98
N VAL A 66 4.89 19.75 8.87
CA VAL A 66 3.91 20.37 7.95
C VAL A 66 2.47 19.92 8.27
N SER A 67 2.24 19.35 9.46
CA SER A 67 0.89 19.16 9.99
C SER A 67 0.29 20.55 10.17
N ALA A 68 -0.85 20.82 9.54
CA ALA A 68 -1.47 22.14 9.62
C ALA A 68 -1.61 22.56 11.10
N SER A 69 -1.09 23.74 11.42
CA SER A 69 -1.73 24.56 12.44
C SER A 69 -3.14 24.79 11.91
N GLU A 70 -4.14 24.21 12.58
CA GLU A 70 -5.50 24.72 12.48
C GLU A 70 -5.56 26.17 12.98
#